data_AF-A0A0A0A8E9-F1
#
_entry.id   AF-A0A0A0A8E9-F1
#
_cell.length_a   1.000
_cell.length_b   1.000
_cell.length_c   1.000
_cell.angle_alpha   90.00
_cell.angle_beta   90.00
_cell.angle_gamma   90.00
#
_symmetry.space_group_name_H-M   'P 1'
#
loop_
_entity.id
_entity.type
_entity.pdbx_description
1 polymer ?
#
loop_
_entity_poly.entity_id
_entity_poly.type
_entity_poly.pdbx_seq_one_letter_code
_entity_poly.pdbx_strand_id
1 'polypeptide(L)'
;MDTLRNRTVEELRELQDNAEEIERLALESQEVQELQLEREMALAANRSLAEQNLKFQAPLETGRTDLSNKYEELQKLAERCKEQKAKLEKFSAAMHPQTLLDLLQVESQKIEEESEKMAEKFLEGEVPLETFLEQFSVMRKLSHLRRVRVEKLQEILRKLEASQEPGRDSQQHLPPHVPGPAEPPKPQPFPSGAPSFPLPYSPAPSVPVGPTAHGALPPAPF
;
A
#
# COMPACT_ATOMS: atom_id res chain seq x y z
N MET A 1 13.37 -62.74 -31.52
CA MET A 1 14.12 -63.17 -32.71
C MET A 1 14.64 -64.61 -32.62
N ASP A 2 15.04 -65.11 -31.44
CA ASP A 2 15.49 -66.51 -31.28
C ASP A 2 14.41 -67.57 -31.60
N THR A 3 13.14 -67.20 -31.47
CA THR A 3 11.97 -68.02 -31.83
C THR A 3 11.87 -68.35 -33.32
N LEU A 4 12.37 -67.48 -34.19
CA LEU A 4 12.40 -67.73 -35.65
C LEU A 4 13.53 -68.68 -36.05
N ARG A 5 14.56 -68.82 -35.20
CA ARG A 5 15.76 -69.63 -35.47
C ARG A 5 15.51 -71.13 -35.34
N ASN A 6 14.43 -71.52 -34.65
CA ASN A 6 14.06 -72.91 -34.39
C ASN A 6 12.96 -73.44 -35.32
N ARG A 7 12.51 -72.64 -36.32
CA ARG A 7 11.47 -73.04 -37.28
C ARG A 7 12.07 -73.62 -38.56
N THR A 8 11.33 -74.53 -39.19
CA THR A 8 11.66 -75.14 -40.49
C THR A 8 11.34 -74.20 -41.66
N VAL A 9 11.86 -74.49 -42.86
CA VAL A 9 11.70 -73.63 -44.04
C VAL A 9 10.24 -73.55 -44.50
N GLU A 10 9.50 -74.65 -44.42
CA GLU A 10 8.07 -74.72 -44.72
C GLU A 10 7.25 -73.87 -43.74
N GLU A 11 7.55 -73.95 -42.43
CA GLU A 11 6.89 -73.14 -41.39
C GLU A 11 7.20 -71.65 -41.53
N LEU A 12 8.40 -71.29 -42.00
CA LEU A 12 8.76 -69.89 -42.28
C LEU A 12 8.07 -69.35 -43.54
N ARG A 13 7.78 -70.19 -44.55
CA ARG A 13 6.95 -69.80 -45.71
C ARG A 13 5.50 -69.58 -45.32
N GLU A 14 4.91 -70.50 -44.56
CA GLU A 14 3.55 -70.31 -44.03
C GLU A 14 3.46 -69.06 -43.14
N LEU A 15 4.49 -68.79 -42.33
CA LEU A 15 4.57 -67.58 -41.54
C LEU A 15 4.68 -66.31 -42.40
N GLN A 16 5.45 -66.34 -43.48
CA GLN A 16 5.60 -65.23 -44.41
C GLN A 16 4.27 -64.83 -45.06
N ASP A 17 3.42 -65.82 -45.33
CA ASP A 17 2.10 -65.61 -45.94
C ASP A 17 1.00 -65.29 -44.90
N ASN A 18 1.32 -65.34 -43.59
CA ASN A 18 0.40 -65.07 -42.49
C ASN A 18 0.70 -63.73 -41.79
N ALA A 19 0.10 -62.66 -42.30
CA ALA A 19 0.28 -61.30 -41.80
C ALA A 19 -0.12 -61.13 -40.32
N GLU A 20 -1.16 -61.83 -39.85
CA GLU A 20 -1.63 -61.74 -38.46
C GLU A 20 -0.60 -62.32 -37.48
N GLU A 21 0.07 -63.41 -37.86
CA GLU A 21 1.12 -64.02 -37.04
C GLU A 21 2.40 -63.17 -37.02
N ILE A 22 2.73 -62.50 -38.14
CA ILE A 22 3.83 -61.52 -38.19
C ILE A 22 3.52 -60.31 -37.28
N GLU A 23 2.30 -59.77 -37.33
CA GLU A 23 1.88 -58.67 -36.45
C GLU A 23 1.94 -59.08 -34.97
N ARG A 24 1.49 -60.29 -34.64
CA ARG A 24 1.60 -60.84 -33.28
C ARG A 24 3.06 -60.89 -32.81
N LEU A 25 3.96 -61.44 -33.62
CA LEU A 25 5.38 -61.51 -33.31
C LEU A 25 6.03 -60.13 -33.17
N ALA A 26 5.56 -59.13 -33.94
CA ALA A 26 6.01 -57.75 -33.81
C ALA A 26 5.53 -57.11 -32.50
N LEU A 27 4.27 -57.33 -32.11
CA LEU A 27 3.72 -56.87 -30.82
C LEU A 27 4.39 -57.56 -29.62
N GLU A 28 4.78 -58.82 -29.77
CA GLU A 28 5.52 -59.59 -28.76
C GLU A 28 7.03 -59.33 -28.79
N SER A 29 7.53 -58.53 -29.74
CA SER A 29 8.94 -58.16 -29.78
C SER A 29 9.33 -57.37 -28.54
N GLN A 30 10.57 -57.57 -28.09
CA GLN A 30 11.07 -56.93 -26.88
C GLN A 30 11.01 -55.40 -27.00
N GLU A 31 11.36 -54.87 -28.17
CA GLU A 31 11.39 -53.43 -28.44
C GLU A 31 9.99 -52.80 -28.33
N VAL A 32 8.96 -53.47 -28.85
CA VAL A 32 7.56 -52.97 -28.76
C VAL A 32 7.02 -53.10 -27.34
N GLN A 33 7.36 -54.19 -26.62
CA GLN A 33 6.97 -54.37 -25.22
C GLN A 33 7.63 -53.33 -24.30
N GLU A 34 8.91 -53.03 -24.50
CA GLU A 34 9.65 -51.98 -23.77
C GLU A 34 9.03 -50.59 -23.99
N LEU A 35 8.68 -50.25 -25.24
CA LEU A 35 7.99 -48.99 -25.56
C LEU A 35 6.60 -48.91 -24.93
N GLN A 36 5.84 -50.01 -24.93
CA GLN A 36 4.52 -50.04 -24.30
C GLN A 36 4.63 -49.89 -22.78
N LEU A 37 5.64 -50.50 -22.15
CA LEU A 37 5.92 -50.31 -20.74
C LEU A 37 6.32 -48.85 -20.42
N GLU A 38 7.22 -48.25 -21.21
CA GLU A 38 7.61 -46.85 -21.04
C GLU A 38 6.40 -45.91 -21.15
N ARG A 39 5.52 -46.15 -22.14
CA ARG A 39 4.27 -45.42 -22.30
C ARG A 39 3.38 -45.54 -21.06
N GLU A 40 3.20 -46.74 -20.52
CA GLU A 40 2.38 -46.97 -19.33
C GLU A 40 2.98 -46.27 -18.09
N MET A 41 4.29 -46.34 -17.92
CA MET A 41 5.01 -45.62 -16.86
C MET A 41 4.83 -44.10 -17.00
N ALA A 42 4.97 -43.55 -18.21
CA ALA A 42 4.77 -42.13 -18.48
C ALA A 42 3.33 -41.69 -18.21
N LEU A 43 2.33 -42.50 -18.61
CA LEU A 43 0.93 -42.23 -18.33
C LEU A 43 0.64 -42.25 -16.82
N ALA A 44 1.18 -43.23 -16.09
CA ALA A 44 1.04 -43.30 -14.64
C ALA A 44 1.68 -42.10 -13.94
N ALA A 45 2.88 -41.68 -14.37
CA ALA A 45 3.58 -40.51 -13.84
C ALA A 45 2.81 -39.22 -14.13
N ASN A 46 2.31 -39.03 -15.36
CA ASN A 46 1.51 -37.87 -15.73
C ASN A 46 0.22 -37.78 -14.91
N ARG A 47 -0.47 -38.92 -14.74
CA ARG A 47 -1.68 -39.00 -13.92
C ARG A 47 -1.40 -38.64 -12.46
N SER A 48 -0.34 -39.19 -11.88
CA SER A 48 0.09 -38.86 -10.51
C SER A 48 0.36 -37.36 -10.35
N LEU A 49 1.06 -36.75 -11.32
CA LEU A 49 1.33 -35.32 -11.32
C LEU A 49 0.06 -34.48 -11.46
N ALA A 50 -0.87 -34.87 -12.34
CA ALA A 50 -2.15 -34.20 -12.51
C ALA A 50 -2.99 -34.25 -11.22
N GLU A 51 -3.05 -35.42 -10.56
CA GLU A 51 -3.73 -35.60 -9.28
C GLU A 51 -3.08 -34.76 -8.17
N GLN A 52 -1.75 -34.65 -8.13
CA GLN A 52 -1.06 -33.75 -7.20
C GLN A 52 -1.36 -32.27 -7.48
N ASN A 53 -1.34 -31.86 -8.74
CA ASN A 53 -1.67 -30.49 -9.14
C ASN A 53 -3.10 -30.12 -8.74
N LEU A 54 -4.05 -31.05 -8.90
CA LEU A 54 -5.45 -30.82 -8.53
C LEU A 54 -5.64 -30.59 -7.02
N LYS A 55 -4.80 -31.20 -6.17
CA LYS A 55 -4.83 -30.97 -4.70
C LYS A 55 -4.54 -29.52 -4.32
N PHE A 56 -3.81 -28.78 -5.16
CA PHE A 56 -3.52 -27.37 -4.91
C PHE A 56 -4.66 -26.42 -5.33
N GLN A 57 -5.62 -26.88 -6.13
CA GLN A 57 -6.69 -26.02 -6.63
C GLN A 57 -7.51 -25.40 -5.49
N ALA A 58 -8.05 -26.22 -4.59
CA ALA A 58 -8.86 -25.75 -3.47
C ALA A 58 -8.13 -24.74 -2.56
N PRO A 59 -6.93 -25.02 -2.02
CA PRO A 59 -6.24 -24.05 -1.17
C PRO A 59 -5.83 -22.77 -1.90
N LEU A 60 -5.53 -22.82 -3.21
CA LEU A 60 -5.25 -21.62 -3.99
C LEU A 60 -6.50 -20.76 -4.21
N GLU A 61 -7.64 -21.37 -4.51
CA GLU A 61 -8.92 -20.67 -4.66
C GLU A 61 -9.38 -20.03 -3.34
N THR A 62 -9.25 -20.77 -2.23
CA THR A 62 -9.51 -20.24 -0.88
C THR A 62 -8.56 -19.07 -0.58
N GLY A 63 -7.25 -19.26 -0.74
CA GLY A 63 -6.26 -18.23 -0.48
C GLY A 63 -6.46 -16.96 -1.34
N ARG A 64 -6.84 -17.11 -2.61
CA ARG A 64 -7.20 -15.99 -3.48
C ARG A 64 -8.42 -15.23 -2.96
N THR A 65 -9.44 -15.95 -2.52
CA THR A 65 -10.68 -15.35 -2.00
C THR A 65 -10.42 -14.62 -0.68
N ASP A 66 -9.68 -15.25 0.24
CA ASP A 66 -9.31 -14.65 1.53
C ASP A 66 -8.47 -13.38 1.32
N LEU A 67 -7.50 -13.43 0.41
CA LEU A 67 -6.68 -12.28 0.05
C LEU A 67 -7.54 -11.13 -0.50
N SER A 68 -8.46 -11.44 -1.42
CA SER A 68 -9.40 -10.45 -1.97
C SER A 68 -10.25 -9.81 -0.87
N ASN A 69 -10.79 -10.61 0.05
CA ASN A 69 -11.57 -10.12 1.18
C ASN A 69 -10.73 -9.20 2.09
N LYS A 70 -9.48 -9.57 2.37
CA LYS A 70 -8.56 -8.76 3.17
C LYS A 70 -8.22 -7.42 2.51
N TYR A 71 -8.04 -7.39 1.19
CA TYR A 71 -7.85 -6.15 0.44
C TYR A 71 -9.09 -5.26 0.51
N GLU A 72 -10.29 -5.84 0.40
CA GLU A 72 -11.54 -5.09 0.53
C GLU A 72 -11.71 -4.49 1.95
N GLU A 73 -11.40 -5.27 2.99
CA GLU A 73 -11.40 -4.80 4.38
C GLU A 73 -10.41 -3.64 4.58
N LEU A 74 -9.20 -3.78 4.05
CA LEU A 74 -8.16 -2.76 4.12
C LEU A 74 -8.62 -1.47 3.42
N GLN A 75 -9.22 -1.58 2.22
CA GLN A 75 -9.73 -0.43 1.48
C GLN A 75 -10.82 0.30 2.28
N LYS A 76 -11.78 -0.44 2.84
CA LYS A 76 -12.84 0.14 3.71
C LYS A 76 -12.25 0.85 4.93
N LEU A 77 -11.22 0.26 5.55
CA LEU A 77 -10.54 0.86 6.70
C LEU A 77 -9.76 2.12 6.32
N ALA A 78 -9.05 2.09 5.19
CA ALA A 78 -8.28 3.22 4.69
C ALA A 78 -9.18 4.43 4.39
N GLU A 79 -10.32 4.22 3.74
CA GLU A 79 -11.29 5.30 3.51
C GLU A 79 -11.86 5.84 4.82
N ARG A 80 -12.19 4.98 5.80
CA ARG A 80 -12.63 5.43 7.13
C ARG A 80 -11.56 6.28 7.82
N CYS A 81 -10.29 5.86 7.77
CA CYS A 81 -9.17 6.62 8.35
C CYS A 81 -9.01 7.97 7.66
N LYS A 82 -9.12 8.02 6.32
CA LYS A 82 -9.06 9.26 5.54
C LYS A 82 -10.19 10.22 5.90
N GLU A 83 -11.41 9.72 6.05
CA GLU A 83 -12.56 10.52 6.50
C GLU A 83 -12.35 11.08 7.91
N GLN A 84 -11.89 10.25 8.85
CA GLN A 84 -11.61 10.68 10.22
C GLN A 84 -10.49 11.72 10.27
N LYS A 85 -9.42 11.52 9.51
CA LYS A 85 -8.34 12.49 9.36
C LYS A 85 -8.85 13.82 8.79
N ALA A 86 -9.66 13.79 7.74
CA ALA A 86 -10.24 15.00 7.17
C ALA A 86 -11.16 15.74 8.16
N LYS A 87 -11.93 15.02 8.99
CA LYS A 87 -12.74 15.62 10.07
C LYS A 87 -11.86 16.26 11.13
N LEU A 88 -10.79 15.59 11.54
CA LEU A 88 -9.83 16.11 12.51
C LEU A 88 -9.11 17.36 11.99
N GLU A 89 -8.67 17.36 10.74
CA GLU A 89 -8.01 18.51 10.10
C GLU A 89 -8.94 19.72 10.04
N LYS A 90 -10.21 19.53 9.66
CA LYS A 90 -11.22 20.61 9.68
C LYS A 90 -11.43 21.17 11.09
N PHE A 91 -11.57 20.30 12.07
CA PHE A 91 -11.74 20.71 13.47
C PHE A 91 -10.50 21.44 13.99
N SER A 92 -9.31 20.92 13.69
CA SER A 92 -8.03 21.53 14.07
C SER A 92 -7.83 22.90 13.41
N ALA A 93 -8.22 23.07 12.15
CA ALA A 93 -8.13 24.35 11.46
C ALA A 93 -9.10 25.39 12.06
N ALA A 94 -10.33 24.97 12.38
CA ALA A 94 -11.32 25.82 13.02
C ALA A 94 -10.95 26.21 14.46
N MET A 95 -10.36 25.26 15.21
CA MET A 95 -9.92 25.47 16.59
C MET A 95 -8.47 25.96 16.69
N HIS A 96 -7.83 26.26 15.56
CA HIS A 96 -6.48 26.78 15.57
C HIS A 96 -6.47 28.10 16.35
N PRO A 97 -5.56 28.30 17.33
CA PRO A 97 -5.61 29.45 18.22
C PRO A 97 -5.60 30.81 17.49
N GLN A 98 -4.87 30.92 16.38
CA GLN A 98 -4.88 32.11 15.52
C GLN A 98 -6.26 32.34 14.88
N THR A 99 -6.90 31.30 14.32
CA THR A 99 -8.24 31.39 13.74
C THR A 99 -9.26 31.86 14.78
N LEU A 100 -9.19 31.34 16.01
CA LEU A 100 -10.06 31.76 17.10
C LEU A 100 -9.83 33.22 17.52
N LEU A 101 -8.58 33.68 17.50
CA LEU A 101 -8.24 35.07 17.76
C LEU A 101 -8.83 35.99 16.68
N ASP A 102 -8.65 35.66 15.41
CA ASP A 102 -9.17 36.45 14.28
C ASP A 102 -10.70 36.54 14.34
N LEU A 103 -11.38 35.41 14.59
CA LEU A 103 -12.84 35.38 14.78
C LEU A 103 -13.29 36.24 15.96
N LEU A 104 -12.58 36.17 17.09
CA LEU A 104 -12.90 36.98 18.27
C LEU A 104 -12.69 38.48 18.01
N GLN A 105 -11.68 38.86 17.22
CA GLN A 105 -11.44 40.24 16.82
C GLN A 105 -12.58 40.77 15.95
N VAL A 106 -13.01 40.02 14.93
CA VAL A 106 -14.16 40.38 14.08
C VAL A 106 -15.42 40.57 14.94
N GLU A 107 -15.70 39.62 15.83
CA GLU A 107 -16.84 39.71 16.74
C GLU A 107 -16.71 40.84 17.76
N SER A 108 -15.49 41.23 18.15
CA SER A 108 -15.24 42.39 19.02
C SER A 108 -15.51 43.70 18.30
N GLN A 109 -15.09 43.83 17.03
CA GLN A 109 -15.34 45.00 16.20
C GLN A 109 -16.83 45.16 15.93
N LYS A 110 -17.51 44.07 15.57
CA LYS A 110 -18.96 44.06 15.32
C LYS A 110 -19.77 44.58 16.50
N ILE A 111 -19.50 44.11 17.72
CA ILE A 111 -20.26 44.59 18.90
C ILE A 111 -19.91 46.05 19.26
N GLU A 112 -18.70 46.51 18.93
CA GLU A 112 -18.31 47.91 19.10
C GLU A 112 -19.11 48.81 18.13
N GLU A 113 -19.12 48.47 16.84
CA GLU A 113 -19.91 49.15 15.80
C GLU A 113 -21.42 49.14 16.12
N GLU A 114 -21.97 47.99 16.54
CA GLU A 114 -23.38 47.89 16.95
C GLU A 114 -23.68 48.80 18.15
N SER A 115 -22.73 48.92 19.10
CA SER A 115 -22.90 49.79 20.27
C SER A 115 -22.83 51.26 19.88
N GLU A 116 -21.96 51.64 18.94
CA GLU A 116 -21.89 53.00 18.40
C GLU A 116 -23.17 53.37 17.68
N LYS A 117 -23.69 52.47 16.83
CA LYS A 117 -24.98 52.66 16.16
C LYS A 117 -26.15 52.80 17.14
N MET A 118 -26.14 52.07 18.26
CA MET A 118 -27.13 52.24 19.32
C MET A 118 -27.05 53.63 19.98
N ALA A 119 -25.84 54.14 20.19
CA ALA A 119 -25.62 55.48 20.71
C ALA A 119 -26.08 56.57 19.74
N GLU A 120 -25.77 56.44 18.45
CA GLU A 120 -26.24 57.37 17.40
C GLU A 120 -27.77 57.46 17.39
N LYS A 121 -28.46 56.33 17.33
CA LYS A 121 -29.93 56.27 17.35
C LYS A 121 -30.54 56.92 18.60
N PHE A 122 -29.91 56.76 19.75
CA PHE A 122 -30.35 57.42 20.97
C PHE A 122 -30.19 58.95 20.88
N LEU A 123 -29.07 59.44 20.34
CA LEU A 123 -28.83 60.87 20.14
C LEU A 123 -29.78 61.49 19.10
N GLU A 124 -30.22 60.70 18.12
CA GLU A 124 -31.24 61.07 17.14
C GLU A 124 -32.67 61.04 17.71
N GLY A 125 -32.84 60.53 18.94
CA GLY A 125 -34.14 60.41 19.60
C GLY A 125 -34.99 59.23 19.14
N GLU A 126 -34.42 58.27 18.39
CA GLU A 126 -35.11 57.08 17.91
C GLU A 126 -35.34 56.03 19.01
N VAL A 127 -34.56 56.09 20.10
CA VAL A 127 -34.57 55.10 21.20
C VAL A 127 -34.87 55.79 22.53
N PRO A 128 -35.85 55.32 23.33
CA PRO A 128 -36.10 55.84 24.68
C PRO A 128 -34.93 55.58 25.64
N LEU A 129 -34.77 56.46 26.63
CA LEU A 129 -33.67 56.41 27.62
C LEU A 129 -33.55 55.04 28.30
N GLU A 130 -34.65 54.48 28.80
CA GLU A 130 -34.63 53.20 29.53
C GLU A 130 -34.13 52.04 28.66
N THR A 131 -34.60 51.96 27.42
CA THR A 131 -34.16 50.93 26.45
C THR A 131 -32.69 51.11 26.08
N PHE A 132 -32.24 52.35 25.91
CA PHE A 132 -30.84 52.64 25.65
C PHE A 132 -29.96 52.18 26.82
N LEU A 133 -30.28 52.54 28.05
CA LEU A 133 -29.49 52.16 29.23
C LEU A 133 -29.40 50.64 29.41
N GLU A 134 -30.50 49.91 29.18
CA GLU A 134 -30.51 48.45 29.28
C GLU A 134 -29.64 47.80 28.19
N GLN A 135 -29.81 48.18 26.92
CA GLN A 135 -29.12 47.52 25.80
C GLN A 135 -27.67 47.98 25.65
N PHE A 136 -27.42 49.30 25.68
CA PHE A 136 -26.10 49.86 25.48
C PHE A 136 -25.11 49.41 26.58
N SER A 137 -25.56 49.35 27.84
CA SER A 137 -24.70 48.89 28.93
C SER A 137 -24.26 47.43 28.76
N VAL A 138 -25.16 46.55 28.31
CA VAL A 138 -24.86 45.15 28.00
C VAL A 138 -23.89 45.05 26.83
N MET A 139 -24.13 45.80 25.75
CA MET A 139 -23.26 45.81 24.56
C MET A 139 -21.86 46.32 24.87
N ARG A 140 -21.74 47.45 25.60
CA ARG A 140 -20.45 48.00 26.03
C ARG A 140 -19.70 47.07 26.97
N LYS A 141 -20.40 46.43 27.91
CA LYS A 141 -19.81 45.40 28.78
C LYS A 141 -19.25 44.23 27.95
N LEU A 142 -20.00 43.76 26.95
CA LEU A 142 -19.57 42.68 26.06
C LEU A 142 -18.38 43.10 25.18
N SER A 143 -18.40 44.31 24.61
CA SER A 143 -17.30 44.89 23.83
C SER A 143 -16.00 44.95 24.64
N HIS A 144 -16.04 45.53 25.84
CA HIS A 144 -14.87 45.60 26.72
C HIS A 144 -14.37 44.21 27.14
N LEU A 145 -15.28 43.28 27.44
CA LEU A 145 -14.90 41.91 27.78
C LEU A 145 -14.21 41.20 26.61
N ARG A 146 -14.72 41.35 25.38
CA ARG A 146 -14.11 40.77 24.16
C ARG A 146 -12.74 41.38 23.89
N ARG A 147 -12.58 42.71 24.02
CA ARG A 147 -11.29 43.40 23.88
C ARG A 147 -10.21 42.85 24.80
N VAL A 148 -10.52 42.70 26.10
CA VAL A 148 -9.59 42.10 27.07
C VAL A 148 -9.27 40.65 26.71
N ARG A 149 -10.25 39.86 26.24
CA ARG A 149 -10.02 38.48 25.81
C ARG A 149 -9.11 38.40 24.57
N VAL A 150 -9.26 39.30 23.61
CA VAL A 150 -8.37 39.42 22.45
C VAL A 150 -6.94 39.68 22.91
N GLU A 151 -6.72 40.68 23.76
CA GLU A 151 -5.40 41.04 24.28
C GLU A 151 -4.75 39.86 25.02
N LYS A 152 -5.53 39.14 25.85
CA LYS A 152 -5.04 38.00 26.61
C LYS A 152 -4.71 36.80 25.73
N LEU A 153 -5.52 36.53 24.71
CA LEU A 153 -5.24 35.45 23.76
C LEU A 153 -3.98 35.78 22.93
N GLN A 154 -3.82 37.01 22.47
CA GLN A 154 -2.59 37.46 21.80
C GLN A 154 -1.36 37.30 22.69
N GLU A 155 -1.46 37.64 23.98
CA GLU A 155 -0.37 37.47 24.94
C GLU A 155 0.04 35.99 25.07
N ILE A 156 -0.92 35.08 25.11
CA ILE A 156 -0.69 33.63 25.17
C ILE A 156 0.01 33.14 23.89
N LEU A 157 -0.44 33.57 22.71
CA LEU A 157 0.17 33.18 21.44
C LEU A 157 1.63 33.64 21.33
N ARG A 158 1.92 34.90 21.67
CA ARG A 158 3.30 35.42 21.67
C ARG A 158 4.21 34.65 22.63
N LYS A 159 3.70 34.24 23.80
CA LYS A 159 4.46 33.42 24.76
C LYS A 159 4.77 32.02 24.23
N LEU A 160 3.83 31.42 23.50
CA LEU A 160 4.00 30.12 22.88
C LEU A 160 5.09 30.17 21.79
N GLU A 161 5.08 31.21 20.96
CA GLU A 161 6.10 31.46 19.94
C GLU A 161 7.48 31.70 20.57
N ALA A 162 7.57 32.53 21.60
CA ALA A 162 8.82 32.79 22.32
C ALA A 162 9.39 31.55 23.03
N SER A 163 8.54 30.60 23.43
CA SER A 163 8.99 29.35 24.07
C SER A 163 9.50 28.30 23.06
N GLN A 164 9.19 28.46 21.76
CA GLN A 164 9.72 27.60 20.69
C GLN A 164 11.09 28.05 20.18
N GLU A 165 11.53 29.27 20.50
CA GLU A 165 12.87 29.79 20.19
C GLU A 165 13.81 29.66 21.41
N PRO A 166 14.37 28.47 21.68
CA PRO A 166 15.71 28.40 22.24
C PRO A 166 16.58 27.46 21.40
N GLY A 167 17.33 28.01 20.44
CA GLY A 167 18.30 27.19 19.70
C GLY A 167 18.87 27.74 18.39
N ARG A 168 18.97 29.08 18.21
CA ARG A 168 19.65 29.65 17.03
C ARG A 168 20.98 30.35 17.31
N ASP A 169 21.51 30.22 18.52
CA ASP A 169 22.89 30.55 18.85
C ASP A 169 23.67 29.27 19.20
N SER A 170 24.08 28.54 18.17
CA SER A 170 25.20 27.59 18.23
C SER A 170 25.95 27.65 16.90
N GLN A 171 26.35 28.86 16.52
CA GLN A 171 27.53 29.03 15.69
C GLN A 171 28.76 29.02 16.61
N GLN A 172 29.77 28.27 16.19
CA GLN A 172 31.12 28.18 16.75
C GLN A 172 31.29 27.17 17.90
N HIS A 173 31.58 25.92 17.54
CA HIS A 173 32.86 25.26 17.86
C HIS A 173 32.87 23.87 17.20
N LEU A 174 33.36 23.79 15.96
CA LEU A 174 33.76 22.53 15.33
C LEU A 174 35.19 22.19 15.79
N PRO A 175 35.48 20.99 16.31
CA PRO A 175 36.85 20.53 16.51
C PRO A 175 37.48 20.08 15.16
N PRO A 176 38.82 20.04 15.03
CA PRO A 176 39.49 19.76 13.76
C PRO A 176 39.24 18.33 13.26
N HIS A 177 38.92 18.22 11.98
CA HIS A 177 38.66 16.98 11.25
C HIS A 177 39.95 16.14 11.09
N VAL A 178 39.92 14.89 11.58
CA VAL A 178 40.92 13.84 11.26
C VAL A 178 40.48 13.13 9.97
N PRO A 179 41.34 12.79 8.99
CA PRO A 179 40.92 12.12 7.76
C PRO A 179 40.66 10.63 8.02
N GLY A 180 39.41 10.20 7.85
CA GLY A 180 38.98 8.80 7.83
C GLY A 180 38.21 8.48 6.54
N PRO A 181 38.13 7.21 6.12
CA PRO A 181 37.84 6.83 4.73
C PRO A 181 36.37 7.04 4.33
N ALA A 182 36.21 7.51 3.08
CA ALA A 182 35.02 7.67 2.23
C ALA A 182 33.63 7.27 2.77
N GLU A 183 32.73 8.26 2.84
CA GLU A 183 31.27 8.08 2.94
C GLU A 183 30.65 7.48 1.66
N PRO A 184 29.54 6.73 1.77
CA PRO A 184 28.74 6.28 0.64
C PRO A 184 27.95 7.45 0.00
N PRO A 185 27.60 7.37 -1.31
CA PRO A 185 27.00 8.50 -2.01
C PRO A 185 25.55 8.77 -1.57
N LYS A 186 25.21 10.07 -1.47
CA LYS A 186 23.85 10.58 -1.24
C LYS A 186 22.88 10.14 -2.36
N PRO A 187 21.61 9.83 -2.05
CA PRO A 187 20.62 9.53 -3.08
C PRO A 187 20.21 10.80 -3.84
N GLN A 188 20.20 10.70 -5.17
CA GLN A 188 19.69 11.73 -6.09
C GLN A 188 18.16 11.86 -6.02
N PRO A 189 17.59 13.03 -6.33
CA PRO A 189 16.14 13.23 -6.36
C PRO A 189 15.52 12.54 -7.58
N PHE A 190 14.52 11.69 -7.35
CA PHE A 190 13.75 11.02 -8.39
C PHE A 190 12.81 12.00 -9.12
N PRO A 191 12.61 11.87 -10.44
CA PRO A 191 11.63 12.67 -11.16
C PRO A 191 10.20 12.23 -10.80
N SER A 192 9.31 13.20 -10.70
CA SER A 192 7.90 13.05 -10.35
C SER A 192 7.16 12.17 -11.36
N GLY A 193 6.67 11.00 -10.93
CA GLY A 193 5.80 10.17 -11.78
C GLY A 193 5.62 8.68 -11.46
N ALA A 194 6.26 8.11 -10.42
CA ALA A 194 6.12 6.68 -10.10
C ALA A 194 5.37 6.45 -8.77
N PRO A 195 4.52 5.41 -8.66
CA PRO A 195 3.77 5.15 -7.44
C PRO A 195 4.69 4.70 -6.31
N SER A 196 4.48 5.29 -5.14
CA SER A 196 5.15 4.95 -3.90
C SER A 196 4.80 3.51 -3.48
N PHE A 197 5.83 2.72 -3.15
CA PHE A 197 5.84 1.33 -2.67
C PHE A 197 5.93 0.23 -3.73
N PRO A 198 7.10 -0.44 -3.86
CA PRO A 198 7.16 -1.75 -4.49
C PRO A 198 6.62 -2.79 -3.50
N LEU A 199 5.48 -3.39 -3.83
CA LEU A 199 5.05 -4.64 -3.20
C LEU A 199 6.01 -5.77 -3.65
N PRO A 200 6.38 -6.72 -2.76
CA PRO A 200 7.41 -7.74 -3.03
C PRO A 200 7.04 -8.78 -4.10
N TYR A 201 5.87 -8.68 -4.75
CA TYR A 201 5.48 -9.55 -5.85
C TYR A 201 4.75 -8.76 -6.92
N SER A 202 5.43 -8.46 -8.03
CA SER A 202 4.81 -8.04 -9.30
C SER A 202 4.72 -9.25 -10.23
N PRO A 203 3.61 -9.46 -10.96
CA PRO A 203 3.41 -10.64 -11.80
C PRO A 203 4.08 -10.56 -13.19
N ALA A 204 5.19 -9.83 -13.33
CA ALA A 204 5.96 -9.75 -14.57
C ALA A 204 7.42 -10.12 -14.29
N PRO A 205 8.06 -10.96 -15.12
CA PRO A 205 9.40 -11.48 -14.83
C PRO A 205 10.46 -10.41 -15.17
N SER A 206 10.76 -9.54 -14.21
CA SER A 206 12.03 -8.80 -14.22
C SER A 206 13.05 -9.61 -13.42
N VAL A 207 13.71 -10.54 -14.08
CA VAL A 207 14.83 -11.31 -13.50
C VAL A 207 16.06 -10.42 -13.38
N PRO A 208 16.66 -10.26 -12.18
CA PRO A 208 18.03 -9.78 -12.08
C PRO A 208 18.94 -10.91 -12.55
N VAL A 209 19.83 -10.60 -13.50
CA VAL A 209 20.88 -11.52 -13.95
C VAL A 209 21.82 -11.77 -12.76
N GLY A 210 21.60 -12.90 -12.08
CA GLY A 210 22.54 -13.46 -11.12
C GLY A 210 23.72 -14.12 -11.83
N PRO A 211 24.85 -14.36 -11.12
CA PRO A 211 26.04 -14.92 -11.73
C PRO A 211 25.75 -16.33 -12.26
N THR A 212 26.08 -16.55 -13.54
CA THR A 212 25.90 -17.82 -14.25
C THR A 212 26.82 -18.89 -13.65
N ALA A 213 26.26 -19.85 -12.91
CA ALA A 213 26.98 -21.02 -12.48
C ALA A 213 27.14 -21.99 -13.67
N HIS A 214 28.30 -21.93 -14.34
CA HIS A 214 28.73 -23.01 -15.22
C HIS A 214 29.15 -24.22 -14.37
N GLY A 215 28.33 -25.26 -14.37
CA GLY A 215 28.68 -26.55 -13.77
C GLY A 215 27.66 -27.60 -14.15
N ALA A 216 28.07 -28.58 -14.96
CA ALA A 216 27.23 -29.72 -15.33
C ALA A 216 26.81 -30.50 -14.09
N LEU A 217 25.51 -30.66 -13.88
CA LEU A 217 24.98 -31.58 -12.88
C LEU A 217 25.20 -33.02 -13.39
N PRO A 218 25.79 -33.93 -12.58
CA PRO A 218 25.90 -35.33 -12.96
C PRO A 218 24.50 -36.00 -12.90
N PRO A 219 24.23 -36.99 -13.75
CA PRO A 219 22.96 -37.70 -13.77
C PRO A 219 22.80 -38.55 -12.51
N ALA A 220 21.57 -38.59 -11.97
CA ALA A 220 21.20 -39.43 -10.84
C ALA A 220 21.28 -40.92 -11.23
N PRO A 221 21.68 -41.82 -10.30
CA PRO A 221 21.79 -43.24 -10.59
C PRO A 221 20.39 -43.87 -10.66
N PHE A 222 20.23 -44.79 -11.62
CA PHE A 222 19.10 -45.72 -11.72
C PHE A 222 19.07 -46.67 -10.52
#